data_AF-A0A536WF66-F1
#
_entry.id   AF-A0A536WF66-F1
#
_cell.length_a   1.000
_cell.length_b   1.000
_cell.length_c   1.000
_cell.angle_alpha   90.00
_cell.angle_beta   90.00
_cell.angle_gamma   90.00
#
_symmetry.space_group_name_H-M   'P 1'
#
loop_
_entity.id
_entity.type
_entity.pdbx_description
1 polymer ?
#
loop_
_entity_poly.entity_id
_entity_poly.type
_entity_poly.pdbx_seq_one_letter_code
_entity_poly.pdbx_strand_id
1 'polypeptide(L)'
;MEKSKFLVGLIGEGIQESLSPALHEEEARCQGLTLHYQLIDLARDGCGVADLPRLIDSAEAAGFDGLNITHPCKQAALPLLTGLSEEARAIGAVNTVVFREGGRKGFNTDCSGFAVSFRQELGDTPRRRVVLLGAGGAGAAIAHAVMGLGVEQLVIVDRDHERAEALARRVAGDHPDRVVASADDIAPAAKRADGLIHATPMGMAAYPGLPLDPSLLRPEMWVAEIVYFPLETELLRAARKRGCRTLDGGGMAVWQAVGAFEHFTGIKPDAARMEAHFLKMVSRAGRADTRIPG
;
A
#
# COMPACT_ATOMS: atom_id res chain seq x y z
N MET A 1 -25.64 -15.47 17.94
CA MET A 1 -25.83 -14.27 17.10
C MET A 1 -24.52 -13.97 16.43
N GLU A 2 -24.49 -13.84 15.12
CA GLU A 2 -23.31 -13.37 14.41
C GLU A 2 -22.97 -11.95 14.86
N LYS A 3 -21.68 -11.65 15.02
CA LYS A 3 -21.19 -10.33 15.45
C LYS A 3 -21.53 -9.30 14.37
N SER A 4 -22.24 -8.23 14.76
CA SER A 4 -22.69 -7.16 13.84
C SER A 4 -22.08 -5.79 14.10
N LYS A 5 -21.21 -5.69 15.12
CA LYS A 5 -20.50 -4.46 15.52
C LYS A 5 -19.00 -4.71 15.52
N PHE A 6 -18.23 -3.85 14.88
CA PHE A 6 -16.78 -3.97 14.77
C PHE A 6 -16.10 -2.67 15.19
N LEU A 7 -15.01 -2.78 15.95
CA LEU A 7 -14.14 -1.65 16.27
C LEU A 7 -12.77 -1.93 15.66
N VAL A 8 -12.37 -1.14 14.67
CA VAL A 8 -11.07 -1.29 14.02
C VAL A 8 -10.32 0.03 14.06
N GLY A 9 -9.04 0.02 13.70
CA GLY A 9 -8.28 1.26 13.60
C GLY A 9 -7.09 1.21 12.66
N LEU A 10 -6.37 2.32 12.57
CA LEU A 10 -5.13 2.46 11.82
C LEU A 10 -4.06 3.04 12.73
N ILE A 11 -2.94 2.33 12.88
CA ILE A 11 -1.73 2.86 13.52
C ILE A 11 -0.74 3.29 12.43
N GLY A 12 -0.26 4.53 12.53
CA GLY A 12 0.77 5.08 11.66
C GLY A 12 1.07 6.53 11.98
N GLU A 13 1.93 7.15 11.17
CA GLU A 13 2.34 8.54 11.35
C GLU A 13 1.77 9.44 10.24
N GLY A 14 1.15 10.57 10.61
CA GLY A 14 0.64 11.55 9.65
C GLY A 14 -0.56 11.02 8.84
N ILE A 15 -1.49 10.34 9.50
CA ILE A 15 -2.55 9.54 8.86
C ILE A 15 -3.92 10.20 8.85
N GLN A 16 -4.03 11.48 9.22
CA GLN A 16 -5.33 12.18 9.34
C GLN A 16 -6.12 12.27 8.05
N GLU A 17 -5.43 12.32 6.90
CA GLU A 17 -6.06 12.36 5.58
C GLU A 17 -6.33 10.96 5.01
N SER A 18 -6.19 9.92 5.82
CA SER A 18 -6.47 8.53 5.40
C SER A 18 -7.94 8.37 5.01
N LEU A 19 -8.16 7.75 3.85
CA LEU A 19 -9.51 7.42 3.37
C LEU A 19 -10.01 6.05 3.87
N SER A 20 -9.16 5.27 4.55
CA SER A 20 -9.53 3.95 5.09
C SER A 20 -10.74 4.00 6.04
N PRO A 21 -10.87 4.97 6.98
CA PRO A 21 -12.04 5.04 7.85
C PRO A 21 -13.35 5.07 7.07
N ALA A 22 -13.49 6.03 6.16
CA ALA A 22 -14.70 6.20 5.36
C ALA A 22 -14.99 4.99 4.46
N LEU A 23 -13.96 4.37 3.86
CA LEU A 23 -14.11 3.15 3.06
C LEU A 23 -14.72 2.00 3.87
N HIS A 24 -14.18 1.74 5.06
CA HIS A 24 -14.63 0.61 5.90
C HIS A 24 -16.00 0.87 6.52
N GLU A 25 -16.26 2.09 7.00
CA GLU A 25 -17.52 2.44 7.66
C GLU A 25 -18.70 2.46 6.67
N GLU A 26 -18.51 3.00 5.46
CA GLU A 26 -19.56 2.99 4.43
C GLU A 26 -19.87 1.57 3.95
N GLU A 27 -18.85 0.74 3.76
CA GLU A 27 -19.05 -0.65 3.34
C GLU A 27 -19.79 -1.45 4.41
N ALA A 28 -19.41 -1.30 5.68
CA ALA A 28 -20.12 -1.91 6.80
C ALA A 28 -21.60 -1.47 6.84
N ARG A 29 -21.86 -0.17 6.70
CA ARG A 29 -23.22 0.38 6.70
C ARG A 29 -24.08 -0.22 5.58
N CYS A 30 -23.51 -0.39 4.38
CA CYS A 30 -24.21 -0.98 3.25
C CYS A 30 -24.55 -2.46 3.45
N GLN A 31 -23.82 -3.15 4.34
CA GLN A 31 -24.08 -4.54 4.72
C GLN A 31 -24.93 -4.69 6.00
N GLY A 32 -25.45 -3.58 6.55
CA GLY A 32 -26.23 -3.60 7.79
C GLY A 32 -25.39 -3.84 9.05
N LEU A 33 -24.07 -3.63 8.97
CA LEU A 33 -23.14 -3.72 10.08
C LEU A 33 -22.88 -2.33 10.69
N THR A 34 -22.44 -2.29 11.93
CA THR A 34 -21.84 -1.07 12.52
C THR A 34 -20.34 -1.28 12.64
N LEU A 35 -19.55 -0.50 11.91
CA LEU A 35 -18.10 -0.50 12.06
C LEU A 35 -17.67 0.91 12.43
N HIS A 36 -16.83 1.02 13.46
CA HIS A 36 -16.13 2.24 13.82
C HIS A 36 -14.66 2.09 13.52
N TYR A 37 -14.06 3.09 12.86
CA TYR A 37 -12.68 3.07 12.45
C TYR A 37 -11.90 4.22 13.09
N GLN A 38 -11.00 3.91 14.03
CA GLN A 38 -10.22 4.90 14.76
C GLN A 38 -8.83 5.12 14.15
N LEU A 39 -8.45 6.37 13.90
CA LEU A 39 -7.05 6.72 13.60
C LEU A 39 -6.25 6.86 14.90
N ILE A 40 -5.11 6.19 14.98
CA ILE A 40 -4.14 6.24 16.07
C ILE A 40 -2.85 6.80 15.46
N ASP A 41 -2.71 8.13 15.52
CA ASP A 41 -1.68 8.86 14.78
C ASP A 41 -0.51 9.22 15.66
N LEU A 42 0.62 8.56 15.41
CA LEU A 42 1.84 8.72 16.19
C LEU A 42 2.31 10.17 16.25
N ALA A 43 2.19 10.92 15.15
CA ALA A 43 2.62 12.32 15.10
C ALA A 43 1.74 13.22 15.96
N ARG A 44 0.42 12.99 15.98
CA ARG A 44 -0.52 13.77 16.80
C ARG A 44 -0.40 13.44 18.27
N ASP A 45 -0.13 12.19 18.58
CA ASP A 45 -0.12 11.68 19.95
C ASP A 45 1.28 11.79 20.60
N GLY A 46 2.26 12.35 19.90
CA GLY A 46 3.64 12.48 20.39
C GLY A 46 4.32 11.14 20.66
N CYS A 47 3.87 10.08 19.97
CA CYS A 47 4.37 8.72 20.09
C CYS A 47 5.33 8.40 18.93
N GLY A 48 6.10 7.32 19.07
CA GLY A 48 6.96 6.79 18.02
C GLY A 48 6.73 5.30 17.77
N VAL A 49 7.54 4.72 16.87
CA VAL A 49 7.52 3.26 16.61
C VAL A 49 7.77 2.44 17.87
N ALA A 50 8.55 2.97 18.83
CA ALA A 50 8.83 2.33 20.11
C ALA A 50 7.56 2.13 20.98
N ASP A 51 6.51 2.93 20.78
CA ASP A 51 5.24 2.82 21.49
C ASP A 51 4.31 1.76 20.89
N LEU A 52 4.63 1.23 19.70
CA LEU A 52 3.78 0.29 18.97
C LEU A 52 3.34 -0.93 19.80
N PRO A 53 4.19 -1.58 20.64
CA PRO A 53 3.74 -2.67 21.51
C PRO A 53 2.61 -2.23 22.44
N ARG A 54 2.78 -1.11 23.14
CA ARG A 54 1.78 -0.57 24.06
C ARG A 54 0.49 -0.20 23.34
N LEU A 55 0.58 0.37 22.14
CA LEU A 55 -0.59 0.77 21.35
C LEU A 55 -1.41 -0.45 20.89
N ILE A 56 -0.75 -1.52 20.43
CA ILE A 56 -1.42 -2.76 20.04
C ILE A 56 -2.06 -3.44 21.27
N ASP A 57 -1.34 -3.51 22.39
CA ASP A 57 -1.86 -4.06 23.65
C ASP A 57 -3.10 -3.29 24.13
N SER A 58 -3.05 -1.95 24.05
CA SER A 58 -4.16 -1.08 24.47
C SER A 58 -5.38 -1.24 23.55
N ALA A 59 -5.18 -1.36 22.24
CA ALA A 59 -6.26 -1.58 21.29
C ALA A 59 -6.95 -2.94 21.52
N GLU A 60 -6.17 -4.01 21.73
CA GLU A 60 -6.72 -5.32 22.06
C GLU A 60 -7.52 -5.29 23.37
N ALA A 61 -6.97 -4.68 24.43
CA ALA A 61 -7.65 -4.53 25.72
C ALA A 61 -8.93 -3.67 25.64
N ALA A 62 -8.96 -2.69 24.74
CA ALA A 62 -10.12 -1.84 24.46
C ALA A 62 -11.21 -2.54 23.60
N GLY A 63 -10.97 -3.78 23.18
CA GLY A 63 -11.94 -4.57 22.43
C GLY A 63 -11.97 -4.30 20.92
N PHE A 64 -10.85 -3.83 20.35
CA PHE A 64 -10.71 -3.75 18.89
C PHE A 64 -10.78 -5.16 18.28
N ASP A 65 -11.34 -5.25 17.08
CA ASP A 65 -11.38 -6.41 16.20
C ASP A 65 -10.13 -6.55 15.34
N GLY A 66 -9.46 -5.43 15.08
CA GLY A 66 -8.23 -5.41 14.33
C GLY A 66 -7.70 -4.02 14.09
N LEU A 67 -6.49 -3.96 13.53
CA LEU A 67 -5.78 -2.74 13.22
C LEU A 67 -5.19 -2.87 11.82
N ASN A 68 -5.38 -1.88 10.97
CA ASN A 68 -4.43 -1.63 9.92
C ASN A 68 -3.16 -1.01 10.51
N ILE A 69 -2.03 -1.35 9.91
CA ILE A 69 -0.71 -0.83 10.27
C ILE A 69 -0.13 -0.17 9.01
N THR A 70 0.29 1.08 9.12
CA THR A 70 0.93 1.77 8.00
C THR A 70 2.33 2.27 8.36
N HIS A 71 2.94 3.04 7.47
CA HIS A 71 4.24 3.67 7.70
C HIS A 71 4.25 4.43 9.04
N PRO A 72 5.32 4.33 9.84
CA PRO A 72 6.54 3.51 9.67
C PRO A 72 6.48 2.11 10.34
N CYS A 73 5.31 1.65 10.79
CA CYS A 73 5.17 0.51 11.71
C CYS A 73 5.08 -0.89 11.09
N LYS A 74 4.95 -1.02 9.76
CA LYS A 74 4.60 -2.32 9.10
C LYS A 74 5.56 -3.48 9.41
N GLN A 75 6.86 -3.20 9.54
CA GLN A 75 7.86 -4.22 9.87
C GLN A 75 8.01 -4.39 11.39
N ALA A 76 7.95 -3.29 12.15
CA ALA A 76 8.02 -3.28 13.61
C ALA A 76 6.85 -4.04 14.26
N ALA A 77 5.72 -4.19 13.57
CA ALA A 77 4.59 -4.96 14.04
C ALA A 77 4.86 -6.48 14.07
N LEU A 78 5.70 -7.03 13.18
CA LEU A 78 5.92 -8.48 13.03
C LEU A 78 6.23 -9.22 14.34
N PRO A 79 7.22 -8.79 15.17
CA PRO A 79 7.55 -9.50 16.41
C PRO A 79 6.46 -9.43 17.48
N LEU A 80 5.43 -8.59 17.27
CA LEU A 80 4.34 -8.37 18.23
C LEU A 80 3.13 -9.29 17.97
N LEU A 81 3.19 -10.11 16.91
CA LEU A 81 2.09 -10.95 16.45
C LEU A 81 2.35 -12.42 16.77
N THR A 82 1.31 -13.13 17.16
CA THR A 82 1.38 -14.56 17.51
C THR A 82 1.36 -15.46 16.27
N GLY A 83 0.90 -14.94 15.12
CA GLY A 83 0.88 -15.67 13.86
C GLY A 83 0.87 -14.74 12.65
N LEU A 84 1.40 -15.23 11.54
CA LEU A 84 1.44 -14.52 10.26
C LEU A 84 0.83 -15.41 9.18
N SER A 85 0.12 -14.80 8.23
CA SER A 85 -0.11 -15.42 6.91
C SER A 85 1.20 -15.75 6.21
N GLU A 86 1.18 -16.70 5.29
CA GLU A 86 2.35 -17.06 4.49
C GLU A 86 2.85 -15.86 3.70
N GLU A 87 1.92 -15.08 3.13
CA GLU A 87 2.22 -13.87 2.38
C GLU A 87 2.87 -12.80 3.27
N ALA A 88 2.33 -12.50 4.44
CA ALA A 88 2.93 -11.51 5.34
C ALA A 88 4.31 -11.93 5.85
N ARG A 89 4.53 -13.24 6.04
CA ARG A 89 5.84 -13.80 6.41
C ARG A 89 6.86 -13.63 5.30
N ALA A 90 6.51 -13.99 4.06
CA ALA A 90 7.38 -13.83 2.90
C ALA A 90 7.72 -12.34 2.66
N ILE A 91 6.69 -11.48 2.67
CA ILE A 91 6.83 -10.02 2.51
C ILE A 91 7.64 -9.39 3.66
N GLY A 92 7.66 -10.03 4.84
CA GLY A 92 8.24 -9.48 6.07
C GLY A 92 7.73 -8.07 6.35
N ALA A 93 6.42 -7.87 6.21
CA ALA A 93 5.70 -6.67 6.63
C ALA A 93 4.20 -6.98 6.79
N VAL A 94 3.56 -6.36 7.78
CA VAL A 94 2.12 -6.50 8.05
C VAL A 94 1.43 -5.15 7.90
N ASN A 95 0.31 -5.11 7.19
CA ASN A 95 -0.56 -3.94 7.11
C ASN A 95 -1.94 -4.16 7.75
N THR A 96 -2.24 -5.39 8.19
CA THR A 96 -3.54 -5.79 8.73
C THR A 96 -3.32 -6.79 9.87
N VAL A 97 -3.75 -6.44 11.07
CA VAL A 97 -3.69 -7.27 12.28
C VAL A 97 -5.12 -7.56 12.72
N VAL A 98 -5.43 -8.83 12.91
CA VAL A 98 -6.75 -9.27 13.37
C VAL A 98 -6.63 -9.85 14.77
N PHE A 99 -7.48 -9.38 15.67
CA PHE A 99 -7.61 -9.94 17.01
C PHE A 99 -8.63 -11.08 16.98
N ARG A 100 -8.22 -12.28 17.42
CA ARG A 100 -9.06 -13.48 17.48
C ARG A 100 -8.83 -14.22 18.81
N GLU A 101 -9.77 -15.10 19.16
CA GLU A 101 -9.54 -16.07 20.23
C GLU A 101 -8.31 -16.91 19.88
N GLY A 102 -7.22 -16.76 20.64
CA GLY A 102 -5.94 -17.41 20.36
C GLY A 102 -4.81 -16.48 19.89
N GLY A 103 -5.07 -15.17 19.71
CA GLY A 103 -4.02 -14.15 19.61
C GLY A 103 -4.17 -13.18 18.43
N ARG A 104 -3.02 -12.62 18.02
CA ARG A 104 -2.87 -11.57 17.02
C ARG A 104 -2.37 -12.17 15.71
N LYS A 105 -3.20 -12.14 14.67
CA LYS A 105 -2.83 -12.67 13.35
C LYS A 105 -2.53 -11.54 12.36
N GLY A 106 -1.35 -11.57 11.75
CA GLY A 106 -0.89 -10.60 10.76
C GLY A 106 -1.12 -11.02 9.31
N PHE A 107 -1.57 -10.06 8.51
CA PHE A 107 -1.82 -10.17 7.08
C PHE A 107 -1.19 -8.98 6.33
N ASN A 108 -1.00 -9.18 5.04
CA ASN A 108 -0.56 -8.13 4.12
C ASN A 108 -1.52 -8.08 2.93
N THR A 109 -2.42 -7.08 2.93
CA THR A 109 -3.41 -6.86 1.88
C THR A 109 -2.93 -5.87 0.82
N ASP A 110 -1.78 -5.22 1.04
CA ASP A 110 -1.14 -4.35 0.05
C ASP A 110 -0.71 -5.15 -1.20
N CYS A 111 -0.10 -6.32 -0.99
CA CYS A 111 0.38 -7.18 -2.07
C CYS A 111 -0.77 -7.65 -2.97
N SER A 112 -1.83 -8.21 -2.37
CA SER A 112 -3.01 -8.63 -3.12
C SER A 112 -3.74 -7.45 -3.76
N GLY A 113 -3.84 -6.32 -3.04
CA GLY A 113 -4.51 -5.13 -3.53
C GLY A 113 -3.83 -4.54 -4.77
N PHE A 114 -2.50 -4.40 -4.74
CA PHE A 114 -1.72 -3.98 -5.90
C PHE A 114 -1.87 -4.96 -7.06
N ALA A 115 -1.81 -6.28 -6.80
CA ALA A 115 -1.89 -7.29 -7.85
C ALA A 115 -3.25 -7.28 -8.59
N VAL A 116 -4.37 -7.05 -7.88
CA VAL A 116 -5.68 -6.92 -8.52
C VAL A 116 -5.73 -5.67 -9.40
N SER A 117 -5.35 -4.51 -8.85
CA SER A 117 -5.30 -3.23 -9.57
C SER A 117 -4.44 -3.34 -10.85
N PHE A 118 -3.25 -3.93 -10.73
CA PHE A 118 -2.35 -4.13 -11.88
C PHE A 118 -2.98 -5.00 -12.96
N ARG A 119 -3.63 -6.12 -12.61
CA ARG A 119 -4.27 -7.00 -13.60
C ARG A 119 -5.41 -6.31 -14.35
N GLN A 120 -6.14 -5.42 -13.69
CA GLN A 120 -7.25 -4.69 -14.30
C GLN A 120 -6.75 -3.64 -15.32
N GLU A 121 -5.72 -2.87 -14.97
CA GLU A 121 -5.33 -1.69 -15.75
C GLU A 121 -4.09 -1.89 -16.64
N LEU A 122 -3.16 -2.77 -16.23
CA LEU A 122 -1.88 -3.04 -16.90
C LEU A 122 -1.66 -4.54 -17.18
N GLY A 123 -2.72 -5.35 -17.07
CA GLY A 123 -2.67 -6.82 -17.14
C GLY A 123 -2.16 -7.40 -18.46
N ASP A 124 -2.15 -6.63 -19.53
CA ASP A 124 -1.69 -6.97 -20.88
C ASP A 124 -0.30 -6.39 -21.22
N THR A 125 0.29 -5.56 -20.35
CA THR A 125 1.58 -4.92 -20.61
C THR A 125 2.77 -5.90 -20.53
N PRO A 126 3.84 -5.67 -21.33
CA PRO A 126 5.12 -6.33 -21.14
C PRO A 126 5.68 -6.06 -19.74
N ARG A 127 6.28 -7.06 -19.10
CA ARG A 127 6.80 -6.95 -17.72
C ARG A 127 8.04 -7.80 -17.49
N ARG A 128 8.85 -8.00 -18.53
CA ARG A 128 10.09 -8.76 -18.42
C ARG A 128 11.05 -8.06 -17.47
N ARG A 129 11.21 -6.74 -17.56
CA ARG A 129 12.05 -5.96 -16.64
C ARG A 129 11.28 -4.83 -15.99
N VAL A 130 11.19 -4.86 -14.66
CA VAL A 130 10.50 -3.84 -13.86
C VAL A 130 11.49 -3.20 -12.88
N VAL A 131 11.39 -1.88 -12.73
CA VAL A 131 12.14 -1.13 -11.72
C VAL A 131 11.20 -0.69 -10.62
N LEU A 132 11.50 -1.02 -9.38
CA LEU A 132 10.78 -0.60 -8.20
C LEU A 132 11.60 0.45 -7.45
N LEU A 133 11.04 1.65 -7.32
CA LEU A 133 11.62 2.74 -6.55
C LEU A 133 10.96 2.79 -5.16
N GLY A 134 11.70 2.40 -4.14
CA GLY A 134 11.26 2.31 -2.74
C GLY A 134 11.25 0.87 -2.23
N ALA A 135 12.01 0.62 -1.16
CA ALA A 135 12.20 -0.67 -0.50
C ALA A 135 11.64 -0.69 0.94
N GLY A 136 10.78 0.27 1.30
CA GLY A 136 10.02 0.26 2.56
C GLY A 136 8.93 -0.81 2.59
N GLY A 137 8.10 -0.84 3.65
CA GLY A 137 7.07 -1.88 3.83
C GLY A 137 6.08 -2.04 2.66
N ALA A 138 5.67 -0.93 2.03
CA ALA A 138 4.83 -0.99 0.82
C ALA A 138 5.62 -1.46 -0.41
N GLY A 139 6.87 -0.99 -0.57
CA GLY A 139 7.80 -1.47 -1.59
C GLY A 139 8.03 -2.98 -1.51
N ALA A 140 8.19 -3.53 -0.30
CA ALA A 140 8.27 -4.97 -0.08
C ALA A 140 7.02 -5.69 -0.58
N ALA A 141 5.82 -5.23 -0.21
CA ALA A 141 4.57 -5.84 -0.67
C ALA A 141 4.45 -5.83 -2.20
N ILE A 142 4.82 -4.71 -2.85
CA ILE A 142 4.81 -4.58 -4.32
C ILE A 142 5.84 -5.49 -4.97
N ALA A 143 7.05 -5.60 -4.40
CA ALA A 143 8.09 -6.48 -4.91
C ALA A 143 7.56 -7.93 -5.01
N HIS A 144 6.93 -8.45 -3.95
CA HIS A 144 6.29 -9.77 -3.99
C HIS A 144 5.11 -9.83 -4.96
N ALA A 145 4.27 -8.78 -5.01
CA ALA A 145 3.13 -8.73 -5.91
C ALA A 145 3.57 -8.87 -7.38
N VAL A 146 4.62 -8.16 -7.80
CA VAL A 146 5.07 -8.19 -9.20
C VAL A 146 5.75 -9.50 -9.58
N MET A 147 6.44 -10.16 -8.63
CA MET A 147 6.93 -11.51 -8.87
C MET A 147 5.78 -12.49 -9.13
N GLY A 148 4.69 -12.39 -8.35
CA GLY A 148 3.46 -13.16 -8.58
C GLY A 148 2.71 -12.80 -9.88
N LEU A 149 2.94 -11.59 -10.42
CA LEU A 149 2.41 -11.15 -11.71
C LEU A 149 3.27 -11.58 -12.91
N GLY A 150 4.37 -12.31 -12.67
CA GLY A 150 5.21 -12.90 -13.71
C GLY A 150 6.37 -12.02 -14.18
N VAL A 151 6.81 -11.05 -13.38
CA VAL A 151 8.03 -10.28 -13.68
C VAL A 151 9.26 -11.21 -13.72
N GLU A 152 10.06 -11.11 -14.78
CA GLU A 152 11.28 -11.92 -14.95
C GLU A 152 12.50 -11.30 -14.28
N GLN A 153 12.60 -9.97 -14.33
CA GLN A 153 13.71 -9.19 -13.79
C GLN A 153 13.17 -8.01 -12.97
N LEU A 154 13.40 -8.03 -11.65
CA LEU A 154 13.07 -6.94 -10.75
C LEU A 154 14.35 -6.23 -10.31
N VAL A 155 14.41 -4.91 -10.51
CA VAL A 155 15.48 -4.06 -9.99
C VAL A 155 14.91 -3.13 -8.92
N ILE A 156 15.43 -3.20 -7.71
CA ILE A 156 14.97 -2.43 -6.57
C ILE A 156 15.94 -1.28 -6.30
N VAL A 157 15.42 -0.07 -6.20
CA VAL A 157 16.20 1.15 -5.94
C VAL A 157 15.63 1.83 -4.72
N ASP A 158 16.48 2.20 -3.76
CA ASP A 158 16.11 3.00 -2.60
C ASP A 158 17.30 3.90 -2.24
N ARG A 159 17.03 5.04 -1.58
CA ARG A 159 18.10 5.91 -1.04
C ARG A 159 18.89 5.20 0.06
N ASP A 160 18.26 4.26 0.75
CA ASP A 160 18.89 3.34 1.68
C ASP A 160 19.28 2.06 0.92
N HIS A 161 20.55 2.00 0.51
CA HIS A 161 21.06 0.90 -0.33
C HIS A 161 21.00 -0.45 0.40
N GLU A 162 21.28 -0.48 1.70
CA GLU A 162 21.22 -1.70 2.51
C GLU A 162 19.79 -2.26 2.54
N ARG A 163 18.79 -1.37 2.61
CA ARG A 163 17.37 -1.76 2.54
C ARG A 163 16.99 -2.33 1.18
N ALA A 164 17.42 -1.71 0.09
CA ALA A 164 17.18 -2.22 -1.26
C ALA A 164 17.82 -3.60 -1.46
N GLU A 165 19.08 -3.76 -1.04
CA GLU A 165 19.78 -5.05 -1.08
C GLU A 165 19.11 -6.13 -0.24
N ALA A 166 18.72 -5.81 1.00
CA ALA A 166 18.07 -6.76 1.89
C ALA A 166 16.72 -7.23 1.32
N LEU A 167 15.95 -6.32 0.73
CA LEU A 167 14.71 -6.67 0.04
C LEU A 167 14.99 -7.53 -1.20
N ALA A 168 15.97 -7.16 -2.04
CA ALA A 168 16.32 -7.92 -3.23
C ALA A 168 16.75 -9.36 -2.90
N ARG A 169 17.62 -9.55 -1.90
CA ARG A 169 18.07 -10.88 -1.44
C ARG A 169 16.90 -11.76 -0.99
N ARG A 170 15.98 -11.20 -0.22
CA ARG A 170 14.80 -11.92 0.28
C ARG A 170 13.87 -12.34 -0.85
N VAL A 171 13.51 -11.40 -1.74
CA VAL A 171 12.63 -11.69 -2.87
C VAL A 171 13.30 -12.69 -3.83
N ALA A 172 14.62 -12.61 -4.04
CA ALA A 172 15.36 -13.61 -4.81
C ALA A 172 15.27 -15.01 -4.20
N GLY A 173 15.37 -15.12 -2.87
CA GLY A 173 15.26 -16.39 -2.15
C GLY A 173 13.91 -17.08 -2.34
N ASP A 174 12.83 -16.32 -2.42
CA ASP A 174 11.47 -16.82 -2.65
C ASP A 174 11.18 -17.11 -4.13
N HIS A 175 12.02 -16.61 -5.05
CA HIS A 175 11.82 -16.71 -6.50
C HIS A 175 13.12 -17.10 -7.23
N PRO A 176 13.64 -18.34 -7.05
CA PRO A 176 14.94 -18.76 -7.57
C PRO A 176 15.05 -18.76 -9.10
N ASP A 177 13.92 -18.86 -9.82
CA ASP A 177 13.87 -18.85 -11.29
C ASP A 177 13.82 -17.44 -11.90
N ARG A 178 13.99 -16.40 -11.08
CA ARG A 178 13.85 -15.00 -11.47
C ARG A 178 15.11 -14.21 -11.14
N VAL A 179 15.31 -13.09 -11.84
CA VAL A 179 16.42 -12.17 -11.55
C VAL A 179 15.91 -11.06 -10.65
N VAL A 180 16.45 -10.96 -9.44
CA VAL A 180 16.15 -9.86 -8.53
C VAL A 180 17.45 -9.23 -8.06
N ALA A 181 17.59 -7.92 -8.24
CA ALA A 181 18.78 -7.18 -7.88
C ALA A 181 18.42 -5.83 -7.26
N SER A 182 19.33 -5.27 -6.46
CA SER A 182 19.31 -3.86 -6.09
C SER A 182 20.17 -3.04 -7.05
N ALA A 183 19.92 -1.73 -7.12
CA ALA A 183 20.80 -0.78 -7.79
C ALA A 183 20.83 0.55 -7.03
N ASP A 184 22.00 1.20 -7.07
CA ASP A 184 22.22 2.50 -6.42
C ASP A 184 21.55 3.66 -7.17
N ASP A 185 21.44 3.54 -8.50
CA ASP A 185 20.89 4.57 -9.38
C ASP A 185 19.79 3.99 -10.26
N ILE A 186 18.68 4.72 -10.32
CA ILE A 186 17.53 4.40 -11.16
C ILE A 186 17.82 4.62 -12.65
N ALA A 187 18.71 5.55 -13.02
CA ALA A 187 18.91 5.91 -14.42
C ALA A 187 19.45 4.74 -15.29
N PRO A 188 20.50 3.99 -14.88
CA PRO A 188 20.91 2.77 -15.59
C PRO A 188 19.84 1.67 -15.57
N ALA A 189 19.10 1.55 -14.46
CA ALA A 189 18.06 0.54 -14.30
C ALA A 189 16.87 0.77 -15.25
N ALA A 190 16.47 2.03 -15.43
CA ALA A 190 15.31 2.43 -16.21
C ALA A 190 15.50 2.23 -17.73
N LYS A 191 16.74 2.34 -18.27
CA LYS A 191 17.03 2.33 -19.72
C LYS A 191 16.43 1.17 -20.52
N ARG A 192 16.18 0.02 -19.90
CA ARG A 192 15.60 -1.17 -20.54
C ARG A 192 14.41 -1.75 -19.77
N ALA A 193 13.82 -0.98 -18.87
CA ALA A 193 12.65 -1.39 -18.14
C ALA A 193 11.42 -1.35 -19.06
N ASP A 194 10.55 -2.34 -18.95
CA ASP A 194 9.20 -2.31 -19.50
C ASP A 194 8.28 -1.50 -18.58
N GLY A 195 8.59 -1.48 -17.29
CA GLY A 195 7.76 -0.85 -16.27
C GLY A 195 8.55 -0.19 -15.15
N LEU A 196 7.98 0.88 -14.60
CA LEU A 196 8.47 1.55 -13.41
C LEU A 196 7.37 1.61 -12.35
N ILE A 197 7.69 1.24 -11.12
CA ILE A 197 6.80 1.37 -9.98
C ILE A 197 7.41 2.30 -8.96
N HIS A 198 6.63 3.29 -8.53
CA HIS A 198 7.01 4.23 -7.49
C HIS A 198 6.28 3.91 -6.17
N ALA A 199 7.06 3.67 -5.12
CA ALA A 199 6.63 3.20 -3.81
C ALA A 199 7.23 4.02 -2.65
N THR A 200 7.61 5.27 -2.92
CA THR A 200 8.09 6.21 -1.88
C THR A 200 7.02 7.27 -1.57
N PRO A 201 7.15 8.02 -0.45
CA PRO A 201 6.20 9.09 -0.13
C PRO A 201 6.20 10.29 -1.09
N MET A 202 7.21 10.44 -1.96
CA MET A 202 7.32 11.57 -2.89
C MET A 202 6.09 11.67 -3.80
N GLY A 203 5.55 12.87 -4.01
CA GLY A 203 4.30 13.10 -4.75
C GLY A 203 3.08 13.28 -3.85
N MET A 204 3.14 12.87 -2.57
CA MET A 204 2.13 13.24 -1.57
C MET A 204 2.19 14.74 -1.26
N ALA A 205 1.09 15.32 -0.75
CA ALA A 205 1.06 16.74 -0.35
C ALA A 205 2.15 17.13 0.66
N ALA A 206 2.49 16.23 1.59
CA ALA A 206 3.57 16.42 2.56
C ALA A 206 4.99 16.29 1.95
N TYR A 207 5.11 15.67 0.77
CA TYR A 207 6.38 15.39 0.10
C TYR A 207 6.26 15.68 -1.41
N PRO A 208 6.02 16.94 -1.82
CA PRO A 208 5.76 17.27 -3.22
C PRO A 208 6.97 17.00 -4.14
N GLY A 209 6.72 16.91 -5.44
CA GLY A 209 7.75 16.79 -6.47
C GLY A 209 7.84 15.41 -7.13
N LEU A 210 8.88 15.25 -7.96
CA LEU A 210 9.15 14.04 -8.73
C LEU A 210 10.10 13.09 -7.98
N PRO A 211 9.82 11.78 -7.98
CA PRO A 211 10.69 10.80 -7.33
C PRO A 211 11.92 10.43 -8.19
N LEU A 212 11.96 10.86 -9.46
CA LEU A 212 13.03 10.58 -10.43
C LEU A 212 13.10 11.67 -11.51
N ASP A 213 14.21 11.73 -12.25
CA ASP A 213 14.30 12.58 -13.44
C ASP A 213 13.31 12.09 -14.51
N PRO A 214 12.31 12.90 -14.90
CA PRO A 214 11.29 12.47 -15.83
C PRO A 214 11.86 12.19 -17.22
N SER A 215 13.08 12.63 -17.56
CA SER A 215 13.78 12.27 -18.81
C SER A 215 14.02 10.77 -18.97
N LEU A 216 14.00 10.01 -17.87
CA LEU A 216 14.14 8.55 -17.85
C LEU A 216 12.89 7.82 -18.36
N LEU A 217 11.75 8.50 -18.41
CA LEU A 217 10.50 7.94 -18.87
C LEU A 217 10.48 7.84 -20.40
N ARG A 218 10.09 6.68 -20.92
CA ARG A 218 9.97 6.38 -22.36
C ARG A 218 8.53 5.96 -22.69
N PRO A 219 7.99 6.33 -23.86
CA PRO A 219 6.60 6.06 -24.24
C PRO A 219 6.22 4.58 -24.16
N GLU A 220 7.16 3.67 -24.41
CA GLU A 220 6.89 2.22 -24.43
C GLU A 220 6.75 1.62 -23.03
N MET A 221 7.13 2.36 -21.98
CA MET A 221 7.03 1.89 -20.60
C MET A 221 5.64 2.15 -20.03
N TRP A 222 5.24 1.32 -19.07
CA TRP A 222 4.18 1.68 -18.13
C TRP A 222 4.76 2.24 -16.82
N VAL A 223 4.00 3.10 -16.15
CA VAL A 223 4.36 3.70 -14.87
C VAL A 223 3.23 3.48 -13.87
N ALA A 224 3.52 2.83 -12.76
CA ALA A 224 2.59 2.67 -11.65
C ALA A 224 3.09 3.41 -10.42
N GLU A 225 2.18 3.89 -9.57
CA GLU A 225 2.50 4.39 -8.24
C GLU A 225 1.51 3.89 -7.20
N ILE A 226 1.87 4.00 -5.93
CA ILE A 226 0.98 3.68 -4.80
C ILE A 226 0.47 4.91 -4.06
N VAL A 227 0.96 6.09 -4.43
CA VAL A 227 0.41 7.35 -3.95
C VAL A 227 -1.00 7.49 -4.52
N TYR A 228 -1.97 7.71 -3.64
CA TYR A 228 -3.38 7.86 -4.04
C TYR A 228 -3.97 9.22 -3.64
N PHE A 229 -3.21 10.03 -2.91
CA PHE A 229 -3.61 11.38 -2.53
C PHE A 229 -2.45 12.36 -2.74
N PRO A 230 -2.45 13.10 -3.87
CA PRO A 230 -3.44 13.08 -4.96
C PRO A 230 -3.35 11.82 -5.85
N LEU A 231 -4.42 11.51 -6.61
CA LEU A 231 -4.40 10.45 -7.64
C LEU A 231 -3.62 10.83 -8.90
N GLU A 232 -3.46 12.13 -9.15
CA GLU A 232 -2.68 12.63 -10.27
C GLU A 232 -1.43 13.36 -9.77
N THR A 233 -0.40 12.58 -9.42
CA THR A 233 0.90 13.11 -9.01
C THR A 233 1.65 13.74 -10.17
N GLU A 234 2.74 14.46 -9.87
CA GLU A 234 3.65 14.98 -10.90
C GLU A 234 4.27 13.86 -11.74
N LEU A 235 4.53 12.68 -11.15
CA LEU A 235 5.07 11.52 -11.87
C LEU A 235 4.09 11.03 -12.93
N LEU A 236 2.83 10.80 -12.58
CA LEU A 236 1.85 10.31 -13.55
C LEU A 236 1.55 11.34 -14.63
N ARG A 237 1.51 12.64 -14.29
CA ARG A 237 1.40 13.72 -15.29
C ARG A 237 2.57 13.68 -16.28
N ALA A 238 3.79 13.55 -15.77
CA ALA A 238 5.00 13.48 -16.58
C ALA A 238 5.07 12.20 -17.45
N ALA A 239 4.55 11.08 -16.95
CA ALA A 239 4.45 9.81 -17.66
C ALA A 239 3.41 9.87 -18.79
N ARG A 240 2.20 10.35 -18.51
CA ARG A 240 1.14 10.54 -19.52
C ARG A 240 1.58 11.49 -20.63
N LYS A 241 2.23 12.61 -20.28
CA LYS A 241 2.78 13.56 -21.26
C LYS A 241 3.80 12.92 -22.21
N ARG A 242 4.47 11.85 -21.79
CA ARG A 242 5.42 11.09 -22.60
C ARG A 242 4.82 9.88 -23.30
N GLY A 243 3.52 9.64 -23.16
CA GLY A 243 2.82 8.53 -23.81
C GLY A 243 2.86 7.21 -23.03
N CYS A 244 3.37 7.21 -21.80
CA CYS A 244 3.36 6.01 -20.96
C CYS A 244 1.92 5.64 -20.57
N ARG A 245 1.63 4.34 -20.49
CA ARG A 245 0.46 3.84 -19.76
C ARG A 245 0.68 4.04 -18.27
N THR A 246 -0.36 4.43 -17.54
CA THR A 246 -0.23 4.76 -16.11
C THR A 246 -1.23 4.01 -15.24
N LEU A 247 -0.79 3.62 -14.04
CA LEU A 247 -1.63 3.11 -12.96
C LEU A 247 -1.44 3.98 -11.71
N ASP A 248 -2.51 4.61 -11.24
CA ASP A 248 -2.48 5.37 -9.98
C ASP A 248 -2.64 4.46 -8.75
N GLY A 249 -2.39 5.03 -7.57
CA GLY A 249 -2.48 4.29 -6.30
C GLY A 249 -3.89 3.99 -5.82
N GLY A 250 -4.94 4.51 -6.48
CA GLY A 250 -6.32 4.40 -6.03
C GLY A 250 -6.81 2.95 -6.00
N GLY A 251 -6.52 2.18 -7.05
CA GLY A 251 -6.91 0.78 -7.11
C GLY A 251 -6.28 -0.04 -5.97
N MET A 252 -4.99 0.15 -5.68
CA MET A 252 -4.34 -0.50 -4.55
C MET A 252 -4.98 -0.09 -3.22
N ALA A 253 -5.27 1.21 -3.03
CA ALA A 253 -5.88 1.74 -1.81
C ALA A 253 -7.27 1.13 -1.52
N VAL A 254 -8.07 0.88 -2.57
CA VAL A 254 -9.37 0.20 -2.47
C VAL A 254 -9.18 -1.28 -2.19
N TRP A 255 -8.41 -2.00 -3.02
CA TRP A 255 -8.35 -3.46 -2.93
C TRP A 255 -7.64 -3.96 -1.67
N GLN A 256 -6.71 -3.19 -1.09
CA GLN A 256 -6.17 -3.53 0.23
C GLN A 256 -7.23 -3.40 1.34
N ALA A 257 -8.13 -2.41 1.23
CA ALA A 257 -9.22 -2.20 2.18
C ALA A 257 -10.28 -3.29 2.07
N VAL A 258 -10.58 -3.74 0.84
CA VAL A 258 -11.43 -4.93 0.57
C VAL A 258 -10.88 -6.14 1.34
N GLY A 259 -9.60 -6.46 1.15
CA GLY A 259 -8.98 -7.59 1.88
C GLY A 259 -9.00 -7.41 3.39
N ALA A 260 -8.69 -6.20 3.88
CA ALA A 260 -8.67 -5.92 5.31
C ALA A 260 -10.07 -6.01 5.94
N PHE A 261 -11.10 -5.51 5.24
CA PHE A 261 -12.50 -5.58 5.68
C PHE A 261 -12.94 -7.03 5.85
N GLU A 262 -12.64 -7.89 4.87
CA GLU A 262 -12.96 -9.32 4.95
C GLU A 262 -12.21 -9.99 6.10
N HIS A 263 -10.95 -9.65 6.32
CA HIS A 263 -10.17 -10.15 7.45
C HIS A 263 -10.73 -9.73 8.81
N PHE A 264 -11.16 -8.47 8.97
CA PHE A 264 -11.73 -7.97 10.23
C PHE A 264 -13.09 -8.61 10.51
N THR A 265 -13.98 -8.62 9.52
CA THR A 265 -15.40 -8.95 9.71
C THR A 265 -15.74 -10.40 9.47
N GLY A 266 -14.93 -11.13 8.68
CA GLY A 266 -15.27 -12.44 8.14
C GLY A 266 -16.31 -12.40 7.02
N ILE A 267 -16.71 -11.20 6.57
CA ILE A 267 -17.77 -11.00 5.59
C ILE A 267 -17.15 -10.44 4.31
N LYS A 268 -17.51 -11.03 3.17
CA LYS A 268 -17.02 -10.60 1.86
C LYS A 268 -17.56 -9.19 1.52
N PRO A 269 -16.68 -8.19 1.31
CA PRO A 269 -17.10 -6.87 0.87
C PRO A 269 -17.50 -6.83 -0.60
N ASP A 270 -18.30 -5.82 -0.96
CA ASP A 270 -18.57 -5.46 -2.34
C ASP A 270 -17.49 -4.48 -2.84
N ALA A 271 -16.49 -5.03 -3.53
CA ALA A 271 -15.36 -4.26 -4.03
C ALA A 271 -15.78 -3.12 -4.97
N ALA A 272 -16.79 -3.33 -5.83
CA ALA A 272 -17.25 -2.31 -6.77
C ALA A 272 -17.90 -1.13 -6.04
N ARG A 273 -18.63 -1.40 -4.95
CA ARG A 273 -19.19 -0.35 -4.09
C ARG A 273 -18.11 0.43 -3.36
N MET A 274 -17.10 -0.25 -2.82
CA MET A 274 -15.95 0.41 -2.17
C MET A 274 -15.19 1.30 -3.15
N GLU A 275 -14.95 0.81 -4.37
CA GLU A 275 -14.30 1.58 -5.44
C GLU A 275 -15.12 2.81 -5.83
N ALA A 276 -16.43 2.66 -6.05
CA ALA A 276 -17.31 3.78 -6.35
C ALA A 276 -17.37 4.81 -5.22
N HIS A 277 -17.29 4.38 -3.96
CA HIS A 277 -17.22 5.28 -2.81
C HIS A 277 -15.89 6.04 -2.77
N PHE A 278 -14.77 5.33 -2.96
CA PHE A 278 -13.44 5.94 -3.06
C PHE A 278 -13.38 7.03 -4.12
N LEU A 279 -13.85 6.75 -5.35
CA LEU A 279 -13.88 7.72 -6.45
C LEU A 279 -14.71 8.97 -6.12
N LYS A 280 -15.81 8.83 -5.38
CA LYS A 280 -16.61 9.97 -4.89
C LYS A 280 -15.81 10.81 -3.88
N MET A 281 -15.03 10.20 -2.99
CA MET A 281 -14.23 10.93 -2.01
C MET A 281 -13.11 11.74 -2.66
N VAL A 282 -12.30 11.10 -3.51
CA VAL A 282 -11.19 11.78 -4.22
C VAL A 282 -11.69 12.88 -5.16
N SER A 283 -12.83 12.70 -5.83
CA SER A 283 -13.42 13.75 -6.68
C SER A 283 -13.93 14.96 -5.88
N ARG A 284 -14.39 14.77 -4.64
CA ARG A 284 -14.81 15.87 -3.74
C ARG A 284 -13.61 16.62 -3.20
N ALA A 285 -12.55 15.91 -2.81
CA ALA A 285 -11.31 16.51 -2.34
C ALA A 285 -10.67 17.40 -3.42
N GLY A 286 -10.60 16.93 -4.67
CA GLY A 286 -10.09 17.74 -5.79
C GLY A 286 -10.93 19.00 -6.11
N ARG A 287 -12.22 19.01 -5.76
CA ARG A 287 -13.10 20.20 -5.89
C ARG A 287 -13.02 21.17 -4.70
N ALA A 288 -12.47 20.75 -3.58
CA ALA A 288 -12.24 21.62 -2.43
C ALA A 288 -10.96 22.43 -2.61
N ASP A 289 -9.93 21.82 -3.20
CA ASP A 289 -8.61 22.45 -3.46
C ASP A 289 -8.64 23.52 -4.58
N THR A 290 -9.68 23.51 -5.42
CA THR A 290 -9.90 24.52 -6.48
C THR A 290 -10.66 25.77 -6.03
N ARG A 291 -11.10 25.82 -4.75
CA ARG A 291 -11.71 27.02 -4.16
C ARG A 291 -10.69 27.80 -3.35
N ILE A 292 -9.80 28.51 -4.03
CA ILE A 292 -9.04 29.62 -3.42
C ILE A 292 -10.03 30.78 -3.21
N PRO A 293 -10.11 31.41 -2.02
CA PRO A 293 -10.87 32.64 -1.85
C PRO A 293 -10.18 33.75 -2.66
N GLY A 294 -10.94 34.39 -3.55
CA GLY A 294 -10.50 35.59 -4.26
C GLY A 294 -10.32 36.80 -3.36
#